data_AF-A0A7V9RYV0-F1
#
_entry.id   AF-A0A7V9RYV0-F1
#
_cell.length_a   1.000
_cell.length_b   1.000
_cell.length_c   1.000
_cell.angle_alpha   90.00
_cell.angle_beta   90.00
_cell.angle_gamma   90.00
#
_symmetry.space_group_name_H-M   'P 1'
#
loop_
_entity.id
_entity.type
_entity.pdbx_description
1 polymer ?
#
loop_
_entity_poly.entity_id
_entity_poly.type
_entity_poly.pdbx_seq_one_letter_code
_entity_poly.pdbx_strand_id
1 'polypeptide(L)'
;MTWLPSPSPRLTLLAATVPLFAGCISPVTGDRAGEAECAAVIVYGGVTYWGHGELKRDPATTGRHVTGMIPSCDDSGGQEPPERDEAVQVAELVDVPLETAFRWGDSIFIREGRELPAATRVWFRAPRCTTSTKFELVADWVGVTGPRRPRFDGDLRPPYRLQVHVTKGPDEYVGATIAVHADAATDPTLGPEDVKASLWQGGQVIARVKCDAGRFQALSLRVPSQQ
;
A
#
# COMPACT_ATOMS: atom_id res chain seq x y z
N MET A 1 -48.53 33.35 -52.26
CA MET A 1 -49.60 34.30 -51.91
C MET A 1 -50.48 33.55 -50.91
N THR A 2 -50.47 33.81 -49.61
CA THR A 2 -50.75 35.08 -48.91
C THR A 2 -49.90 35.21 -47.64
N TRP A 3 -49.81 36.46 -47.19
CA TRP A 3 -48.94 37.02 -46.15
C TRP A 3 -49.83 37.56 -45.00
N LEU A 4 -49.19 37.84 -43.84
CA LEU A 4 -49.62 38.62 -42.64
C LEU A 4 -50.25 37.86 -41.45
N PRO A 5 -50.17 38.39 -40.21
CA PRO A 5 -49.06 39.12 -39.57
C PRO A 5 -48.75 38.64 -38.14
N SER A 6 -47.65 39.18 -37.61
CA SER A 6 -47.15 39.06 -36.22
C SER A 6 -48.07 39.71 -35.18
N PRO A 7 -47.99 39.27 -33.90
CA PRO A 7 -47.54 40.22 -32.89
C PRO A 7 -46.51 39.65 -31.89
N SER A 8 -45.43 40.40 -31.66
CA SER A 8 -44.73 40.49 -30.37
C SER A 8 -45.59 41.30 -29.37
N PRO A 9 -45.27 41.46 -28.06
CA PRO A 9 -44.10 41.01 -27.29
C PRO A 9 -44.45 40.39 -25.92
N ARG A 10 -43.47 39.81 -25.24
CA ARG A 10 -43.24 40.02 -23.79
C ARG A 10 -41.87 39.45 -23.42
N LEU A 11 -40.93 40.37 -23.22
CA LEU A 11 -39.68 40.11 -22.53
C LEU A 11 -40.00 39.60 -21.12
N THR A 12 -39.63 38.36 -20.82
CA THR A 12 -39.40 37.95 -19.44
C THR A 12 -37.89 37.92 -19.26
N LEU A 13 -37.37 38.97 -18.62
CA LEU A 13 -36.01 39.04 -18.11
C LEU A 13 -35.85 37.94 -17.05
N LEU A 14 -35.22 36.81 -17.40
CA LEU A 14 -34.65 35.90 -16.42
C LEU A 14 -33.19 36.32 -16.23
N ALA A 15 -32.93 36.94 -15.09
CA ALA A 15 -31.59 37.28 -14.65
C ALA A 15 -30.78 36.00 -14.45
N ALA A 16 -29.94 35.67 -15.43
CA ALA A 16 -28.88 34.69 -15.27
C ALA A 16 -27.76 35.33 -14.43
N THR A 17 -27.77 35.06 -13.13
CA THR A 17 -26.61 35.30 -12.27
C THR A 17 -25.46 34.39 -12.71
N VAL A 18 -24.47 34.99 -13.36
CA VAL A 18 -23.15 34.41 -13.62
C VAL A 18 -22.25 34.75 -12.44
N PRO A 19 -21.86 33.80 -11.57
CA PRO A 19 -20.69 33.97 -10.73
C PRO A 19 -19.46 33.60 -11.55
N LEU A 20 -18.74 34.63 -11.99
CA LEU A 20 -17.41 34.51 -12.57
C LEU A 20 -16.38 34.87 -11.47
N PHE A 21 -15.33 34.05 -11.42
CA PHE A 21 -14.04 34.24 -10.72
C PHE A 21 -13.97 34.02 -9.21
N ALA A 22 -13.57 32.80 -8.84
CA ALA A 22 -12.23 32.54 -8.29
C ALA A 22 -12.02 31.01 -8.23
N GLY A 23 -11.61 30.43 -9.35
CA GLY A 23 -11.06 29.07 -9.34
C GLY A 23 -9.69 29.11 -8.68
N CYS A 24 -9.66 28.96 -7.35
CA CYS A 24 -8.44 28.57 -6.65
C CYS A 24 -8.11 27.15 -7.11
N ILE A 25 -7.22 27.05 -8.08
CA ILE A 25 -6.35 25.88 -8.25
C ILE A 25 -5.48 25.88 -6.99
N SER A 26 -5.99 25.25 -5.93
CA SER A 26 -5.22 25.02 -4.72
C SER A 26 -4.38 23.76 -4.92
N PRO A 27 -3.06 23.82 -4.68
CA PRO A 27 -2.23 22.63 -4.61
C PRO A 27 -2.76 21.71 -3.50
N VAL A 28 -2.52 20.40 -3.65
CA VAL A 28 -2.72 19.40 -2.60
C VAL A 28 -1.80 19.78 -1.43
N THR A 29 -2.31 20.65 -0.56
CA THR A 29 -1.78 20.89 0.77
C THR A 29 -2.21 19.72 1.61
N GLY A 30 -1.23 19.00 2.18
CA GLY A 30 -1.49 17.94 3.14
C GLY A 30 -2.36 18.48 4.28
N ASP A 31 -3.58 17.96 4.36
CA ASP A 31 -4.48 18.23 5.47
C ASP A 31 -3.89 17.61 6.74
N ARG A 32 -3.44 18.49 7.65
CA ARG A 32 -3.40 18.22 9.08
C ARG A 32 -4.73 18.67 9.67
N ALA A 33 -5.51 17.76 10.24
CA ALA A 33 -6.24 17.93 11.51
C ALA A 33 -7.19 16.74 11.77
N GLY A 34 -6.69 15.78 12.54
CA GLY A 34 -7.45 14.72 13.21
C GLY A 34 -6.53 14.12 14.28
N GLU A 35 -7.03 14.03 15.51
CA GLU A 35 -6.33 13.71 16.76
C GLU A 35 -5.24 12.61 16.67
N ALA A 36 -4.02 12.94 17.14
CA ALA A 36 -2.88 12.03 17.39
C ALA A 36 -2.44 11.10 16.23
N GLU A 37 -2.25 11.63 15.02
CA GLU A 37 -1.48 10.93 13.98
C GLU A 37 -0.07 11.52 13.88
N CYS A 38 0.89 10.85 14.53
CA CYS A 38 2.30 10.97 14.20
C CYS A 38 2.49 10.79 12.69
N ALA A 39 2.85 11.85 11.99
CA ALA A 39 3.28 11.68 10.61
C ALA A 39 4.53 10.79 10.59
N ALA A 40 4.55 9.78 9.72
CA ALA A 40 5.70 8.91 9.54
C ALA A 40 6.88 9.72 8.96
N VAL A 41 7.73 10.24 9.84
CA VAL A 41 8.83 11.15 9.52
C VAL A 41 10.13 10.61 10.08
N ILE A 42 11.21 10.73 9.31
CA ILE A 42 12.58 10.52 9.76
C ILE A 42 13.42 11.74 9.40
N VAL A 43 14.21 12.23 10.37
CA VAL A 43 15.19 13.29 10.18
C VAL A 43 16.56 12.67 9.95
N TYR A 44 17.21 13.03 8.84
CA TYR A 44 18.57 12.61 8.52
C TYR A 44 19.39 13.81 8.04
N GLY A 45 20.55 14.05 8.67
CA GLY A 45 21.40 15.20 8.35
C GLY A 45 20.70 16.56 8.56
N GLY A 46 19.78 16.65 9.53
CA GLY A 46 18.97 17.85 9.78
C GLY A 46 17.86 18.10 8.76
N VAL A 47 17.55 17.13 7.90
CA VAL A 47 16.53 17.24 6.84
C VAL A 47 15.42 16.22 7.07
N THR A 48 14.19 16.64 6.83
CA THR A 48 12.97 15.82 6.96
C THR A 48 12.76 14.90 5.75
N TYR A 49 12.47 13.64 6.03
CA TYR A 49 12.03 12.64 5.06
C TYR A 49 10.66 12.11 5.47
N TRP A 50 9.76 12.00 4.50
CA TRP A 50 8.38 11.57 4.69
C TRP A 50 8.20 10.15 4.21
N GLY A 51 7.56 9.31 5.02
CA GLY A 51 7.17 7.96 4.63
C GLY A 51 6.23 7.99 3.43
N HIS A 52 6.50 7.13 2.45
CA HIS A 52 5.77 7.07 1.20
C HIS A 52 5.26 5.66 0.92
N GLY A 53 3.95 5.48 1.14
CA GLY A 53 3.16 4.35 0.69
C GLY A 53 3.62 2.98 1.20
N GLU A 54 2.85 1.95 0.84
CA GLU A 54 3.17 0.56 1.13
C GLU A 54 3.96 -0.04 -0.05
N LEU A 55 5.16 -0.56 0.22
CA LEU A 55 5.94 -1.23 -0.82
C LEU A 55 5.26 -2.52 -1.27
N LYS A 56 5.21 -2.73 -2.58
CA LYS A 56 4.77 -3.98 -3.22
C LYS A 56 5.92 -4.78 -3.79
N ARG A 57 7.13 -4.21 -3.86
CA ARG A 57 8.38 -4.90 -4.13
C ARG A 57 9.48 -4.30 -3.29
N ASP A 58 10.33 -5.16 -2.78
CA ASP A 58 11.52 -4.76 -2.04
C ASP A 58 12.50 -4.05 -2.98
N PRO A 59 12.88 -2.80 -2.67
CA PRO A 59 13.96 -2.16 -3.39
C PRO A 59 15.29 -2.78 -2.97
N ALA A 60 16.21 -2.89 -3.93
CA ALA A 60 17.56 -3.30 -3.64
C ALA A 60 18.26 -2.25 -2.75
N THR A 61 18.90 -2.72 -1.68
CA THR A 61 19.70 -1.90 -0.78
C THR A 61 21.19 -2.15 -0.99
N THR A 62 22.04 -1.15 -0.74
CA THR A 62 23.51 -1.30 -0.84
C THR A 62 24.10 -2.13 0.31
N GLY A 63 23.31 -2.42 1.34
CA GLY A 63 23.76 -3.01 2.60
C GLY A 63 24.35 -1.98 3.58
N ARG A 64 24.59 -0.74 3.13
CA ARG A 64 24.99 0.37 3.99
C ARG A 64 23.78 0.89 4.77
N HIS A 65 23.99 1.10 6.07
CA HIS A 65 23.02 1.71 6.95
C HIS A 65 23.55 3.03 7.49
N VAL A 66 22.67 4.00 7.69
CA VAL A 66 22.97 5.26 8.36
C VAL A 66 21.97 5.51 9.49
N THR A 67 22.35 6.36 10.43
CA THR A 67 21.47 6.72 11.56
C THR A 67 20.59 7.90 11.17
N GLY A 68 19.27 7.68 11.19
CA GLY A 68 18.24 8.72 11.18
C GLY A 68 17.63 8.89 12.57
N MET A 69 16.79 9.90 12.74
CA MET A 69 16.07 10.19 13.97
C MET A 69 14.57 10.21 13.70
N ILE A 70 13.80 9.45 14.45
CA ILE A 70 12.35 9.61 14.52
C ILE A 70 12.08 10.70 15.55
N PRO A 71 11.50 11.84 15.17
CA PRO A 71 11.14 12.87 16.14
C PRO A 71 10.04 12.32 17.06
N SER A 72 10.08 12.70 18.32
CA SER A 72 9.02 12.31 19.23
C SER A 72 7.67 12.91 18.84
N CYS A 73 6.62 12.15 19.13
CA CYS A 73 5.26 12.65 19.08
C CYS A 73 4.81 13.06 20.47
N ASP A 74 4.24 14.26 20.58
CA ASP A 74 3.51 14.64 21.79
C ASP A 74 2.03 14.27 21.64
N ASP A 75 1.74 13.00 21.90
CA ASP A 75 0.37 12.48 21.97
C ASP A 75 -0.26 12.72 23.35
N SER A 76 0.49 13.27 24.31
CA SER A 76 0.05 13.50 25.69
C SER A 76 -0.75 14.81 25.87
N GLY A 77 -0.74 15.69 24.86
CA GLY A 77 -1.31 17.03 24.99
C GLY A 77 -0.63 17.86 26.08
N GLY A 78 0.67 17.62 26.33
CA GLY A 78 1.45 18.26 27.38
C GLY A 78 1.22 17.72 28.81
N GLN A 79 0.54 16.58 28.96
CA GLN A 79 0.34 15.95 30.28
C GLN A 79 1.56 15.14 30.74
N GLU A 80 2.36 14.65 29.80
CA GLU A 80 3.61 13.93 30.07
C GLU A 80 4.79 14.66 29.43
N PRO A 81 6.02 14.49 29.93
CA PRO A 81 7.19 14.94 29.21
C PRO A 81 7.17 14.33 27.80
N PRO A 82 7.49 15.10 26.75
CA PRO A 82 7.54 14.55 25.40
C PRO A 82 8.49 13.36 25.37
N GLU A 83 8.11 12.33 24.62
CA GLU A 83 9.02 11.23 24.36
C GLU A 83 10.34 11.77 23.78
N ARG A 84 11.43 11.01 23.92
CA ARG A 84 12.70 11.41 23.32
C ARG A 84 12.73 10.94 21.88
N ASP A 85 13.37 11.74 21.02
CA ASP A 85 13.69 11.32 19.67
C ASP A 85 14.40 9.96 19.68
N GLU A 86 14.00 9.07 18.77
CA GLU A 86 14.54 7.72 18.66
C GLU A 86 15.54 7.65 17.51
N ALA A 87 16.74 7.12 17.78
CA ALA A 87 17.71 6.86 16.73
C ALA A 87 17.38 5.54 16.03
N VAL A 88 17.26 5.57 14.70
CA VAL A 88 16.95 4.38 13.88
C VAL A 88 17.99 4.16 12.78
N GLN A 89 18.23 2.90 12.42
CA GLN A 89 19.06 2.55 11.26
C GLN A 89 18.21 2.52 10.00
N VAL A 90 18.58 3.31 9.01
CA VAL A 90 17.92 3.36 7.70
C VAL A 90 18.87 2.85 6.63
N ALA A 91 18.34 2.11 5.66
CA ALA A 91 19.11 1.45 4.61
C ALA A 91 19.19 2.31 3.36
N GLU A 92 20.40 2.42 2.80
CA GLU A 92 20.63 3.07 1.51
C GLU A 92 20.14 2.19 0.35
N LEU A 93 19.53 2.83 -0.64
CA LEU A 93 19.00 2.21 -1.86
C LEU A 93 20.08 2.18 -2.96
N VAL A 94 20.12 1.12 -3.76
CA VAL A 94 21.14 0.97 -4.83
C VAL A 94 21.01 2.06 -5.91
N ASP A 95 19.77 2.36 -6.32
CA ASP A 95 19.49 3.23 -7.48
C ASP A 95 19.00 4.63 -7.09
N VAL A 96 18.94 4.93 -5.79
CA VAL A 96 18.45 6.22 -5.28
C VAL A 96 19.42 6.74 -4.23
N PRO A 97 20.02 7.91 -4.43
CA PRO A 97 21.01 8.40 -3.50
C PRO A 97 20.35 8.84 -2.20
N LEU A 98 21.12 8.75 -1.11
CA LEU A 98 20.63 8.93 0.25
C LEU A 98 20.03 10.32 0.51
N GLU A 99 20.52 11.35 -0.19
CA GLU A 99 19.97 12.71 -0.14
C GLU A 99 18.59 12.86 -0.80
N THR A 100 18.08 11.80 -1.44
CA THR A 100 16.75 11.73 -2.06
C THR A 100 15.83 10.82 -1.26
N ALA A 101 16.26 9.59 -0.95
CA ALA A 101 15.45 8.65 -0.18
C ALA A 101 16.28 7.52 0.46
N PHE A 102 15.68 6.87 1.46
CA PHE A 102 16.18 5.64 2.07
C PHE A 102 15.03 4.70 2.44
N ARG A 103 15.34 3.45 2.77
CA ARG A 103 14.38 2.48 3.30
C ARG A 103 14.46 2.41 4.83
N TRP A 104 13.31 2.35 5.48
CA TRP A 104 13.19 1.96 6.88
C TRP A 104 11.94 1.08 7.04
N GLY A 105 12.11 -0.09 7.65
CA GLY A 105 11.08 -1.14 7.65
C GLY A 105 10.63 -1.49 6.23
N ASP A 106 9.31 -1.53 6.03
CA ASP A 106 8.67 -1.84 4.73
C ASP A 106 8.24 -0.57 3.96
N SER A 107 8.88 0.56 4.25
CA SER A 107 8.56 1.86 3.67
C SER A 107 9.79 2.55 3.09
N ILE A 108 9.53 3.44 2.12
CA ILE A 108 10.53 4.38 1.60
C ILE A 108 10.25 5.74 2.20
N PHE A 109 11.31 6.40 2.65
CA PHE A 109 11.26 7.75 3.19
C PHE A 109 11.91 8.68 2.18
N ILE A 110 11.14 9.66 1.70
CA ILE A 110 11.55 10.58 0.62
C ILE A 110 11.81 11.95 1.24
N ARG A 111 12.94 12.55 0.88
CA ARG A 111 13.29 13.90 1.30
C ARG A 111 12.21 14.89 0.88
N GLU A 112 11.86 15.79 1.79
CA GLU A 112 10.96 16.91 1.49
C GLU A 112 11.41 17.69 0.24
N GLY A 113 10.47 17.95 -0.68
CA GLY A 113 10.73 18.66 -1.93
C GLY A 113 11.48 17.84 -3.00
N ARG A 114 11.64 16.52 -2.81
CA ARG A 114 12.19 15.61 -3.81
C ARG A 114 11.15 14.62 -4.31
N GLU A 115 11.38 14.12 -5.52
CA GLU A 115 10.60 13.04 -6.11
C GLU A 115 11.51 11.83 -6.34
N LEU A 116 10.93 10.64 -6.25
CA LEU A 116 11.65 9.43 -6.63
C LEU A 116 11.83 9.36 -8.16
N PRO A 117 12.95 8.79 -8.65
CA PRO A 117 13.13 8.54 -10.08
C PRO A 117 12.00 7.69 -10.67
N ALA A 118 11.61 7.92 -11.93
CA ALA A 118 10.48 7.21 -12.53
C ALA A 118 10.60 5.67 -12.54
N ALA A 119 11.83 5.15 -12.54
CA ALA A 119 12.12 3.72 -12.46
C ALA A 119 11.60 3.07 -11.16
N THR A 120 11.52 3.82 -10.05
CA THR A 120 11.08 3.31 -8.74
C THR A 120 9.58 3.03 -8.66
N ARG A 121 8.79 3.46 -9.66
CA ARG A 121 7.34 3.20 -9.72
C ARG A 121 7.00 1.71 -9.63
N VAL A 122 7.96 0.84 -10.00
CA VAL A 122 7.81 -0.62 -9.90
C VAL A 122 7.72 -1.08 -8.43
N TRP A 123 8.35 -0.39 -7.49
CA TRP A 123 8.32 -0.72 -6.06
C TRP A 123 6.92 -0.64 -5.47
N PHE A 124 6.06 0.21 -6.03
CA PHE A 124 4.70 0.46 -5.54
C PHE A 124 3.64 -0.30 -6.33
N ARG A 125 4.03 -1.25 -7.19
CA ARG A 125 3.11 -2.01 -8.04
C ARG A 125 3.36 -3.50 -7.88
N ALA A 126 2.32 -4.21 -7.43
CA ALA A 126 2.36 -5.66 -7.38
C ALA A 126 2.55 -6.25 -8.80
N PRO A 127 3.38 -7.28 -8.97
CA PRO A 127 3.49 -7.98 -10.24
C PRO A 127 2.16 -8.56 -10.71
N ARG A 128 2.03 -8.70 -12.02
CA ARG A 128 1.03 -9.60 -12.62
C ARG A 128 1.60 -11.01 -12.71
N CYS A 129 0.74 -12.01 -12.58
CA CYS A 129 1.13 -13.40 -12.78
C CYS A 129 1.27 -13.68 -14.28
N THR A 130 2.48 -13.99 -14.74
CA THR A 130 2.80 -14.19 -16.17
C THR A 130 3.35 -15.58 -16.48
N THR A 131 3.67 -16.38 -15.47
CA THR A 131 4.21 -17.74 -15.66
C THR A 131 3.17 -18.67 -16.31
N SER A 132 3.58 -19.43 -17.32
CA SER A 132 2.70 -20.33 -18.07
C SER A 132 2.39 -21.65 -17.35
N THR A 133 3.24 -22.04 -16.40
CA THR A 133 3.13 -23.30 -15.66
C THR A 133 2.61 -23.07 -14.24
N LYS A 134 2.26 -24.17 -13.55
CA LYS A 134 1.97 -24.16 -12.12
C LYS A 134 3.30 -24.09 -11.35
N PHE A 135 3.36 -23.31 -10.29
CA PHE A 135 4.56 -23.17 -9.46
C PHE A 135 4.21 -23.11 -7.98
N GLU A 136 5.20 -23.30 -7.13
CA GLU A 136 5.08 -23.15 -5.68
C GLU A 136 5.73 -21.83 -5.24
N LEU A 137 5.09 -21.17 -4.28
CA LEU A 137 5.60 -20.02 -3.56
C LEU A 137 5.71 -20.37 -2.08
N VAL A 138 6.80 -19.94 -1.44
CA VAL A 138 6.85 -19.76 0.01
C VAL A 138 6.81 -18.26 0.26
N ALA A 139 5.95 -17.84 1.17
CA ALA A 139 5.70 -16.43 1.38
C ALA A 139 5.25 -16.16 2.83
N ASP A 140 5.58 -14.98 3.32
CA ASP A 140 5.10 -14.49 4.60
C ASP A 140 3.66 -13.96 4.43
N TRP A 141 2.76 -14.33 5.34
CA TRP A 141 1.38 -13.88 5.35
C TRP A 141 1.33 -12.44 5.87
N VAL A 142 0.97 -11.51 4.98
CA VAL A 142 0.85 -10.06 5.30
C VAL A 142 -0.58 -9.68 5.66
N GLY A 143 -1.57 -10.24 4.98
CA GLY A 143 -2.96 -9.99 5.33
C GLY A 143 -3.94 -10.84 4.53
N VAL A 144 -5.23 -10.68 4.82
CA VAL A 144 -6.28 -11.37 4.08
C VAL A 144 -7.47 -10.45 3.86
N THR A 145 -7.97 -10.44 2.63
CA THR A 145 -9.23 -9.80 2.29
C THR A 145 -10.27 -10.91 2.09
N GLY A 146 -11.12 -11.07 3.11
CA GLY A 146 -12.16 -12.09 3.17
C GLY A 146 -13.44 -11.73 2.41
N PRO A 147 -14.48 -12.58 2.52
CA PRO A 147 -15.77 -12.33 1.89
C PRO A 147 -16.43 -11.07 2.49
N ARG A 148 -17.32 -10.44 1.71
CA ARG A 148 -18.02 -9.17 2.09
C ARG A 148 -18.83 -9.24 3.39
N ARG A 149 -19.07 -10.42 3.97
CA ARG A 149 -19.83 -10.64 5.19
C ARG A 149 -19.16 -11.72 6.05
N PRO A 150 -18.14 -11.34 6.86
CA PRO A 150 -17.60 -12.25 7.86
C PRO A 150 -18.70 -12.60 8.88
N ARG A 151 -18.72 -13.84 9.37
CA ARG A 151 -19.63 -14.23 10.48
C ARG A 151 -18.97 -14.05 11.85
N PHE A 152 -17.64 -14.16 11.91
CA PHE A 152 -16.80 -13.97 13.10
C PHE A 152 -15.41 -13.51 12.66
N ASP A 153 -14.62 -12.96 13.59
CA ASP A 153 -13.25 -12.55 13.32
C ASP A 153 -12.37 -13.77 13.00
N GLY A 154 -11.58 -13.69 11.93
CA GLY A 154 -10.77 -14.83 11.46
C GLY A 154 -11.54 -15.87 10.64
N ASP A 155 -12.80 -15.60 10.28
CA ASP A 155 -13.59 -16.44 9.37
C ASP A 155 -13.00 -16.43 7.95
N LEU A 156 -12.11 -17.39 7.69
CA LEU A 156 -11.47 -17.57 6.40
C LEU A 156 -12.15 -18.69 5.61
N ARG A 157 -13.05 -18.30 4.70
CA ARG A 157 -13.73 -19.21 3.77
C ARG A 157 -13.62 -18.69 2.35
N PRO A 158 -13.26 -19.53 1.37
CA PRO A 158 -13.24 -19.10 -0.02
C PRO A 158 -14.62 -18.57 -0.47
N PRO A 159 -14.65 -17.55 -1.36
CA PRO A 159 -13.50 -16.89 -1.96
C PRO A 159 -12.85 -15.84 -1.05
N TYR A 160 -11.52 -15.79 -1.06
CA TYR A 160 -10.74 -14.73 -0.41
C TYR A 160 -9.49 -14.38 -1.22
N ARG A 161 -8.80 -13.29 -0.82
CA ARG A 161 -7.49 -12.91 -1.33
C ARG A 161 -6.50 -12.85 -0.19
N LEU A 162 -5.49 -13.70 -0.26
CA LEU A 162 -4.38 -13.72 0.67
C LEU A 162 -3.30 -12.75 0.16
N GLN A 163 -2.94 -11.76 0.96
CA GLN A 163 -1.78 -10.92 0.69
C GLN A 163 -0.54 -11.58 1.30
N VAL A 164 0.44 -11.86 0.45
CA VAL A 164 1.66 -12.54 0.85
C VAL A 164 2.89 -11.82 0.31
N HIS A 165 3.97 -11.80 1.10
CA HIS A 165 5.28 -11.34 0.69
C HIS A 165 6.14 -12.55 0.29
N VAL A 166 6.48 -12.67 -0.99
CA VAL A 166 7.11 -13.88 -1.52
C VAL A 166 8.59 -13.96 -1.13
N THR A 167 8.94 -14.99 -0.37
CA THR A 167 10.33 -15.25 0.07
C THR A 167 11.03 -16.31 -0.78
N LYS A 168 10.27 -17.21 -1.43
CA LYS A 168 10.81 -18.23 -2.34
C LYS A 168 9.83 -18.53 -3.48
N GLY A 169 10.34 -18.75 -4.69
CA GLY A 169 9.55 -19.05 -5.88
C GLY A 169 10.30 -18.67 -7.15
N PRO A 170 9.58 -18.44 -8.28
CA PRO A 170 10.18 -17.81 -9.46
C PRO A 170 10.76 -16.42 -9.13
N ASP A 171 11.96 -16.14 -9.60
CA ASP A 171 12.74 -14.93 -9.27
C ASP A 171 11.98 -13.63 -9.53
N GLU A 172 11.11 -13.59 -10.55
CA GLU A 172 10.29 -12.43 -10.91
C GLU A 172 9.29 -11.97 -9.83
N TYR A 173 8.98 -12.85 -8.87
CA TYR A 173 8.06 -12.61 -7.77
C TYR A 173 8.74 -12.52 -6.40
N VAL A 174 9.97 -13.01 -6.23
CA VAL A 174 10.68 -12.94 -4.93
C VAL A 174 10.86 -11.48 -4.51
N GLY A 175 10.61 -11.19 -3.22
CA GLY A 175 10.60 -9.84 -2.66
C GLY A 175 9.36 -9.02 -3.05
N ALA A 176 8.34 -9.61 -3.67
CA ALA A 176 7.11 -8.93 -4.02
C ALA A 176 5.96 -9.30 -3.09
N THR A 177 5.15 -8.29 -2.74
CA THR A 177 3.85 -8.48 -2.11
C THR A 177 2.78 -8.68 -3.18
N ILE A 178 2.15 -9.85 -3.20
CA ILE A 178 1.13 -10.24 -4.18
C ILE A 178 -0.18 -10.63 -3.49
N ALA A 179 -1.26 -10.60 -4.27
CA ALA A 179 -2.55 -11.13 -3.84
C ALA A 179 -2.81 -12.50 -4.52
N VAL A 180 -2.86 -13.55 -3.70
CA VAL A 180 -3.20 -14.91 -4.13
C VAL A 180 -4.69 -15.14 -3.90
N HIS A 181 -5.43 -15.44 -4.98
CA HIS A 181 -6.85 -15.71 -4.91
C HIS A 181 -7.11 -17.17 -4.55
N ALA A 182 -7.86 -17.41 -3.48
CA ALA A 182 -8.38 -18.73 -3.14
C ALA A 182 -9.88 -18.78 -3.45
N ASP A 183 -10.33 -19.90 -4.00
CA ASP A 183 -11.71 -20.19 -4.36
C ASP A 183 -12.12 -21.59 -3.86
N ALA A 184 -13.32 -22.05 -4.24
CA ALA A 184 -13.83 -23.35 -3.82
C ALA A 184 -13.04 -24.54 -4.39
N ALA A 185 -12.19 -24.33 -5.40
CA ALA A 185 -11.34 -25.36 -5.99
C ALA A 185 -9.94 -25.41 -5.37
N THR A 186 -9.64 -24.53 -4.41
CA THR A 186 -8.37 -24.50 -3.68
C THR A 186 -8.37 -25.57 -2.59
N ASP A 187 -7.47 -26.55 -2.68
CA ASP A 187 -7.41 -27.68 -1.74
C ASP A 187 -5.95 -28.18 -1.53
N PRO A 188 -5.45 -28.25 -0.27
CA PRO A 188 -6.05 -27.69 0.94
C PRO A 188 -6.21 -26.16 0.85
N THR A 189 -7.10 -25.61 1.68
CA THR A 189 -7.24 -24.17 1.92
C THR A 189 -6.86 -23.86 3.36
N LEU A 190 -6.42 -22.62 3.60
CA LEU A 190 -6.32 -22.07 4.96
C LEU A 190 -7.70 -21.92 5.58
N GLY A 191 -7.77 -22.12 6.89
CA GLY A 191 -8.95 -21.93 7.72
C GLY A 191 -8.68 -21.07 8.97
N PRO A 192 -9.67 -20.96 9.87
CA PRO A 192 -9.57 -20.10 11.06
C PRO A 192 -8.40 -20.43 12.01
N GLU A 193 -8.04 -21.71 12.15
CA GLU A 193 -6.91 -22.11 13.00
C GLU A 193 -5.57 -21.62 12.44
N ASP A 194 -5.41 -21.64 11.11
CA ASP A 194 -4.21 -21.11 10.45
C ASP A 194 -4.08 -19.60 10.63
N VAL A 195 -5.22 -18.87 10.56
CA VAL A 195 -5.26 -17.42 10.84
C VAL A 195 -4.77 -17.18 12.26
N LYS A 196 -5.31 -17.88 13.24
CA LYS A 196 -4.93 -17.71 14.64
C LYS A 196 -3.44 -17.97 14.83
N ALA A 197 -2.91 -19.08 14.30
CA ALA A 197 -1.48 -19.38 14.38
C ALA A 197 -0.62 -18.26 13.75
N SER A 198 -1.00 -17.78 12.57
CA SER A 198 -0.28 -16.73 11.83
C SER A 198 -0.20 -15.41 12.60
N LEU A 199 -1.27 -14.98 13.27
CA LEU A 199 -1.33 -13.73 14.03
C LEU A 199 -0.37 -13.72 15.23
N TRP A 200 -0.15 -14.87 15.85
CA TRP A 200 0.71 -14.97 17.03
C TRP A 200 2.18 -15.25 16.68
N GLN A 201 2.45 -15.92 15.56
CA GLN A 201 3.77 -16.47 15.26
C GLN A 201 4.45 -15.84 14.04
N GLY A 202 3.74 -15.00 13.27
CA GLY A 202 4.16 -14.64 11.92
C GLY A 202 4.00 -15.85 11.01
N GLY A 203 2.92 -15.90 10.24
CA GLY A 203 2.59 -17.09 9.46
C GLY A 203 3.35 -17.13 8.14
N GLN A 204 4.11 -18.20 7.88
CA GLN A 204 4.48 -18.55 6.50
C GLN A 204 3.38 -19.39 5.85
N VAL A 205 3.22 -19.19 4.55
CA VAL A 205 2.30 -19.96 3.71
C VAL A 205 3.07 -20.52 2.53
N ILE A 206 2.79 -21.78 2.23
CA ILE A 206 3.20 -22.43 0.99
C ILE A 206 1.99 -22.47 0.07
N ALA A 207 2.10 -21.77 -1.06
CA ALA A 207 1.04 -21.66 -2.05
C ALA A 207 1.45 -22.35 -3.35
N ARG A 208 0.68 -23.34 -3.80
CA ARG A 208 0.78 -23.82 -5.18
C ARG A 208 -0.17 -23.00 -6.01
N VAL A 209 0.34 -22.32 -7.04
CA VAL A 209 -0.41 -21.35 -7.82
C VAL A 209 -0.36 -21.63 -9.31
N LYS A 210 -1.32 -21.07 -10.04
CA LYS A 210 -1.29 -20.89 -11.49
C LYS A 210 -1.62 -19.43 -11.82
N CYS A 211 -1.22 -18.98 -13.00
CA CYS A 211 -1.67 -17.71 -13.53
C CYS A 211 -3.03 -17.86 -14.22
N ASP A 212 -3.98 -17.01 -13.86
CA ASP A 212 -5.29 -16.89 -14.52
C ASP A 212 -5.61 -15.42 -14.78
N ALA A 213 -5.74 -15.04 -16.06
CA ALA A 213 -5.95 -13.65 -16.49
C ALA A 213 -5.02 -12.61 -15.82
N GLY A 214 -3.74 -12.96 -15.63
CA GLY A 214 -2.75 -12.08 -14.99
C GLY A 214 -2.79 -12.07 -13.46
N ARG A 215 -3.60 -12.91 -12.82
CA ARG A 215 -3.75 -13.03 -11.36
C ARG A 215 -3.18 -14.35 -10.86
N PHE A 216 -2.75 -14.36 -9.60
CA PHE A 216 -2.30 -15.57 -8.93
C PHE A 216 -3.53 -16.31 -8.39
N GLN A 217 -3.82 -17.48 -8.96
CA GLN A 217 -4.88 -18.36 -8.49
C GLN A 217 -4.26 -19.49 -7.68
N ALA A 218 -4.68 -19.64 -6.42
CA ALA A 218 -4.30 -20.76 -5.59
C ALA A 218 -4.92 -22.05 -6.14
N LEU A 219 -4.08 -23.09 -6.14
CA LEU A 219 -4.48 -24.49 -6.29
C LEU A 219 -4.47 -25.18 -4.93
N SER A 220 -3.53 -24.80 -4.06
CA SER A 220 -3.47 -25.23 -2.66
C SER A 220 -2.79 -24.16 -1.82
N LEU A 221 -3.21 -24.03 -0.56
CA LEU A 221 -2.59 -23.19 0.46
C LEU A 221 -2.41 -24.02 1.74
N ARG A 222 -1.21 -23.98 2.32
CA ARG A 222 -0.87 -24.69 3.55
C ARG A 222 0.10 -23.87 4.39
N VAL A 223 0.02 -24.01 5.71
CA VAL A 223 1.08 -23.56 6.61
C VAL A 223 2.18 -24.64 6.68
N PRO A 224 3.48 -24.28 6.79
CA PRO A 224 4.53 -25.24 7.10
C PRO A 224 4.19 -25.95 8.41
N SER A 225 4.22 -27.29 8.41
CA SER A 225 4.08 -28.05 9.65
C SER A 225 5.23 -27.67 10.58
N GLN A 226 4.93 -27.17 11.78
CA GLN A 226 5.94 -27.00 12.81
C GLN A 226 6.47 -28.38 13.18
N GLN A 227 7.76 -28.59 12.92
CA GLN A 227 8.49 -29.78 13.37
C GLN A 227 8.85 -29.65 14.84
#